data_AF-A0A4Q4VPS5-F1
#
_entry.id   AF-A0A4Q4VPS5-F1
#
_cell.length_a   1.000
_cell.length_b   1.000
_cell.length_c   1.000
_cell.angle_alpha   90.00
_cell.angle_beta   90.00
_cell.angle_gamma   90.00
#
_symmetry.space_group_name_H-M   'P 1'
#
loop_
_entity.id
_entity.type
_entity.pdbx_description
1 polymer ?
#
loop_
_entity_poly.entity_id
_entity_poly.type
_entity_poly.pdbx_seq_one_letter_code
_entity_poly.pdbx_strand_id
1 'polypeptide(L)'
;MAPDTLPQSLSFLTNAAHLLATTSPQISAHLMTQRNSLMFHHDLQQSDVQRQRVCGCCGHIMIPGHGSEFKLETDKALRRMKSRKEKTRQPAAEEKSHTAHKTRKRLKCGMCGCSTTIAIPPPAPVHRRRLKLPTKIPQGRASQSSIYASTSASHDEHISSAEPTKPATANASSKKRAKTRKQGLQALLQQSQSASSKPQGGLGLSLSDFLKK
;
A
#
# COMPACT_ATOMS: atom_id res chain seq x y z
N MET A 1 -25.24 5.30 43.03
CA MET A 1 -24.21 6.32 42.72
C MET A 1 -24.10 6.41 41.20
N ALA A 2 -24.23 7.62 40.65
CA ALA A 2 -24.75 7.89 39.30
C ALA A 2 -23.90 7.35 38.12
N PRO A 3 -24.51 6.66 37.14
CA PRO A 3 -23.84 6.07 35.98
C PRO A 3 -23.26 7.12 34.99
N ASP A 4 -23.71 8.38 35.05
CA ASP A 4 -23.34 9.43 34.09
C ASP A 4 -21.91 9.99 34.28
N THR A 5 -21.26 9.64 35.38
CA THR A 5 -19.90 10.10 35.70
C THR A 5 -18.81 9.20 35.11
N LEU A 6 -19.15 7.99 34.69
CA LEU A 6 -18.17 7.00 34.23
C LEU A 6 -17.39 7.46 32.98
N PRO A 7 -18.03 7.95 31.89
CA PRO A 7 -17.28 8.39 30.72
C PRO A 7 -16.33 9.56 31.01
N GLN A 8 -16.74 10.46 31.91
CA GLN A 8 -15.92 11.60 32.35
C GLN A 8 -14.73 11.14 33.21
N SER A 9 -14.94 10.17 34.10
CA SER A 9 -13.87 9.57 34.89
C SER A 9 -12.83 8.87 34.00
N LEU A 10 -13.30 8.08 33.03
CA LEU A 10 -12.43 7.40 32.08
C LEU A 10 -11.61 8.41 31.24
N SER A 11 -12.23 9.49 30.75
CA SER A 11 -11.54 10.51 29.97
C SER A 11 -10.54 11.29 30.81
N PHE A 12 -10.89 11.66 32.05
CA PHE A 12 -9.99 12.28 33.00
C PHE A 12 -8.75 11.43 33.26
N LEU A 13 -8.92 10.14 33.59
CA LEU A 13 -7.80 9.22 33.83
C LEU A 13 -6.89 9.09 32.61
N THR A 14 -7.47 9.02 31.41
CA THR A 14 -6.69 8.99 30.16
C THR A 14 -5.87 10.26 29.97
N ASN A 15 -6.49 11.42 30.14
CA ASN A 15 -5.83 12.70 29.93
C ASN A 15 -4.71 12.93 30.95
N ALA A 16 -4.99 12.68 32.24
CA ALA A 16 -4.00 12.79 33.31
C ALA A 16 -2.81 11.83 33.09
N ALA A 17 -3.08 10.59 32.67
CA ALA A 17 -2.02 9.64 32.36
C ALA A 17 -1.17 10.08 31.17
N HIS A 18 -1.76 10.66 30.12
CA HIS A 18 -1.02 11.18 28.98
C HIS A 18 -0.17 12.42 29.33
N LEU A 19 -0.67 13.30 30.20
CA LEU A 19 0.10 14.45 30.70
C LEU A 19 1.34 14.02 31.48
N LEU A 20 1.24 12.95 32.26
CA LEU A 20 2.34 12.42 33.09
C LEU A 20 3.20 11.39 32.38
N ALA A 21 2.89 11.01 31.13
CA ALA A 21 3.55 9.88 30.46
C ALA A 21 5.06 10.07 30.30
N THR A 22 5.51 11.32 30.09
CA THR A 22 6.92 11.66 29.88
C THR A 22 7.67 11.95 31.19
N THR A 23 7.01 12.61 32.15
CA THR A 23 7.62 13.03 33.42
C THR A 23 7.56 11.93 34.48
N SER A 24 6.52 11.10 34.47
CA SER A 24 6.33 9.98 35.40
C SER A 24 5.63 8.79 34.72
N PRO A 25 6.40 7.91 34.05
CA PRO A 25 5.85 6.72 33.38
C PRO A 25 5.21 5.72 34.35
N GLN A 26 5.56 5.77 35.63
CA GLN A 26 4.98 4.92 36.68
C GLN A 26 3.59 5.41 37.10
N ILE A 27 3.44 6.72 37.35
CA ILE A 27 2.14 7.30 37.75
C ILE A 27 1.15 7.21 36.59
N SER A 28 1.58 7.52 35.37
CA SER A 28 0.74 7.36 34.19
C SER A 28 0.25 5.92 33.99
N ALA A 29 1.11 4.93 34.26
CA ALA A 29 0.74 3.52 34.21
C ALA A 29 -0.26 3.12 35.31
N HIS A 30 -0.09 3.66 36.53
CA HIS A 30 -1.04 3.47 37.62
C HIS A 30 -2.43 4.00 37.26
N LEU A 31 -2.52 5.23 36.73
CA LEU A 31 -3.79 5.83 36.29
C LEU A 31 -4.47 5.02 35.19
N MET A 32 -3.70 4.50 34.23
CA MET A 32 -4.22 3.62 33.18
C MET A 32 -4.66 2.26 33.72
N THR A 33 -4.00 1.73 34.74
CA THR A 33 -4.41 0.49 35.42
C THR A 33 -5.74 0.70 36.15
N GLN A 34 -5.89 1.82 36.86
CA GLN A 34 -7.14 2.20 37.50
C GLN A 34 -8.27 2.35 36.47
N ARG A 35 -8.00 2.99 35.33
CA ARG A 35 -8.94 3.08 34.20
C ARG A 35 -9.37 1.69 33.72
N ASN A 36 -8.42 0.77 33.52
CA ASN A 36 -8.73 -0.60 33.09
C ASN A 36 -9.57 -1.36 34.14
N SER A 37 -9.29 -1.17 35.42
CA SER A 37 -10.08 -1.75 36.52
C SER A 37 -11.52 -1.25 36.48
N LEU A 38 -11.73 0.06 36.28
CA LEU A 38 -13.07 0.63 36.12
C LEU A 38 -13.79 0.06 34.89
N MET A 39 -13.10 -0.04 33.75
CA MET A 39 -13.69 -0.67 32.56
C MET A 39 -14.11 -2.12 32.82
N PHE A 40 -13.28 -2.89 33.55
CA PHE A 40 -13.58 -4.27 33.90
C PHE A 40 -14.79 -4.38 34.84
N HIS A 41 -14.87 -3.56 35.90
CA HIS A 41 -16.00 -3.57 36.84
C HIS A 41 -17.34 -3.19 36.20
N HIS A 42 -17.32 -2.48 35.07
CA HIS A 42 -18.50 -2.08 34.33
C HIS A 42 -18.71 -2.91 33.04
N ASP A 43 -18.03 -4.06 32.90
CA ASP A 43 -18.12 -4.97 31.74
C ASP A 43 -17.88 -4.29 30.38
N LEU A 44 -17.08 -3.21 30.37
CA LEU A 44 -16.75 -2.47 29.16
C LEU A 44 -15.55 -3.09 28.46
N GLN A 45 -15.75 -3.53 27.23
CA GLN A 45 -14.65 -4.07 26.44
C GLN A 45 -13.68 -2.97 25.97
N GLN A 46 -12.39 -3.27 26.09
CA GLN A 46 -11.33 -2.38 25.63
C GLN A 46 -11.17 -2.46 24.11
N SER A 47 -11.24 -1.33 23.43
CA SER A 47 -11.04 -1.27 21.98
C SER A 47 -9.61 -1.69 21.59
N ASP A 48 -9.47 -2.29 20.40
CA ASP A 48 -8.16 -2.66 19.88
C ASP A 48 -7.23 -1.46 19.66
N VAL A 49 -7.79 -0.26 19.47
CA VAL A 49 -7.00 0.97 19.39
C VAL A 49 -6.35 1.29 20.74
N GLN A 50 -7.08 1.11 21.85
CA GLN A 50 -6.53 1.31 23.19
C GLN A 50 -5.52 0.22 23.54
N ARG A 51 -5.80 -1.04 23.19
CA ARG A 51 -4.88 -2.17 23.39
C ARG A 51 -3.56 -2.03 22.62
N GLN A 52 -3.53 -1.22 21.54
CA GLN A 52 -2.30 -0.85 20.83
C GLN A 52 -1.47 0.21 21.57
N ARG A 53 -2.09 1.01 22.43
CA ARG A 53 -1.43 2.16 23.07
C ARG A 53 -1.08 1.89 24.52
N VAL A 54 -1.82 1.03 25.21
CA VAL A 54 -1.70 0.80 26.65
C VAL A 54 -1.54 -0.68 26.94
N CYS A 55 -0.59 -1.04 27.80
CA CYS A 55 -0.38 -2.40 28.24
C CYS A 55 -1.57 -2.86 29.09
N GLY A 56 -2.19 -3.98 28.71
CA GLY A 56 -3.29 -4.57 29.49
C GLY A 56 -2.86 -5.15 30.83
N CYS A 57 -1.56 -5.47 31.03
CA CYS A 57 -1.06 -6.02 32.28
C CYS A 57 -0.77 -4.94 33.34
N CYS A 58 -0.02 -3.91 32.98
CA CYS A 58 0.51 -2.93 33.94
C CYS A 58 0.11 -1.48 33.65
N GLY A 59 -0.73 -1.24 32.64
CA GLY A 59 -1.19 0.11 32.29
C GLY A 59 -0.14 1.00 31.59
N HIS A 60 1.07 0.52 31.32
CA HIS A 60 2.08 1.34 30.65
C HIS A 60 1.62 1.85 29.27
N ILE A 61 1.79 3.14 28.99
CA ILE A 61 1.57 3.71 27.66
C ILE A 61 2.74 3.30 26.76
N MET A 62 2.47 2.38 25.84
CA MET A 62 3.45 1.82 24.91
C MET A 62 3.70 2.79 23.76
N ILE A 63 4.86 3.47 23.80
CA ILE A 63 5.32 4.34 22.72
C ILE A 63 6.43 3.61 21.95
N PRO A 64 6.26 3.33 20.65
CA PRO A 64 7.32 2.73 19.83
C PRO A 64 8.60 3.57 19.87
N GLY A 65 9.75 2.92 20.02
CA GLY A 65 11.05 3.58 20.14
C GLY A 65 11.41 4.03 21.56
N HIS A 66 10.48 3.97 22.51
CA HIS A 66 10.71 4.32 23.93
C HIS A 66 10.63 3.06 24.80
N GLY A 67 11.46 2.07 24.49
CA GLY A 67 11.54 0.79 25.22
C GLY A 67 10.43 -0.23 24.90
N SER A 68 9.28 0.19 24.38
CA SER A 68 8.24 -0.74 23.90
C SER A 68 8.53 -1.22 22.47
N GLU A 69 8.35 -2.53 22.22
CA GLU A 69 8.59 -3.12 20.89
C GLU A 69 7.30 -3.26 20.10
N PHE A 70 7.36 -2.97 18.80
CA PHE A 70 6.28 -3.19 17.84
C PHE A 70 6.78 -4.08 16.69
N LYS A 71 6.06 -5.18 16.41
CA LYS A 71 6.35 -6.10 15.32
C LYS A 71 5.09 -6.34 14.48
N LEU A 72 5.24 -6.19 13.16
CA LEU A 72 4.19 -6.53 12.21
C LEU A 72 4.47 -7.92 11.63
N GLU A 73 3.66 -8.89 12.03
CA GLU A 73 3.78 -10.27 11.59
C GLU A 73 2.78 -10.52 10.46
N THR A 74 3.26 -11.04 9.33
CA THR A 74 2.39 -11.58 8.27
C THR A 74 2.43 -13.10 8.34
N ASP A 75 1.32 -13.78 8.04
CA ASP A 75 1.29 -15.25 8.02
C ASP A 75 2.40 -15.87 7.16
N LYS A 76 2.78 -15.20 6.06
CA LYS A 76 3.92 -15.60 5.20
C LYS A 76 5.25 -15.54 5.95
N ALA A 77 5.49 -14.48 6.73
CA ALA A 77 6.70 -14.36 7.54
C ALA A 77 6.71 -15.39 8.68
N LEU A 78 5.56 -15.66 9.30
CA LEU A 78 5.42 -16.68 10.36
C LEU A 78 5.69 -18.10 9.83
N ARG A 79 5.13 -18.46 8.66
CA ARG A 79 5.39 -19.76 8.02
C ARG A 79 6.88 -19.94 7.70
N ARG A 80 7.55 -18.90 7.22
CA ARG A 80 9.02 -18.93 6.95
C ARG A 80 9.85 -19.09 8.22
N MET A 81 9.46 -18.45 9.32
CA MET A 81 10.15 -18.59 10.60
C MET A 81 9.98 -20.00 11.19
N LYS A 82 8.76 -20.56 11.11
CA LYS A 82 8.48 -21.94 11.57
C LYS A 82 9.24 -22.98 10.75
N SER A 83 9.21 -22.90 9.41
CA SER A 83 9.92 -23.86 8.55
C SER A 83 11.45 -23.84 8.76
N ARG A 84 12.03 -22.72 9.20
CA ARG A 84 13.45 -22.62 9.55
C ARG A 84 13.79 -23.28 10.89
N LYS A 85 12.83 -23.31 11.83
CA LYS A 85 12.98 -23.93 13.16
C LYS A 85 12.64 -25.43 13.15
N GLU A 86 11.88 -25.88 12.15
CA GLU A 86 11.31 -27.22 12.04
C GLU A 86 12.16 -28.21 11.22
N LYS A 87 13.39 -27.84 10.85
CA LYS A 87 14.37 -28.77 10.24
C LYS A 87 14.72 -30.00 11.09
N THR A 88 14.12 -30.17 12.27
CA THR A 88 14.34 -31.31 13.17
C THR A 88 13.10 -32.20 13.36
N ARG A 89 11.91 -31.90 12.84
CA ARG A 89 10.75 -32.81 12.96
C ARG A 89 9.88 -32.86 11.70
N GLN A 90 9.45 -34.07 11.36
CA GLN A 90 8.76 -34.46 10.13
C GLN A 90 7.42 -33.71 9.91
N PRO A 91 6.96 -33.54 8.67
CA PRO A 91 5.80 -32.72 8.37
C PRO A 91 4.49 -33.49 8.62
N ALA A 92 3.64 -32.98 9.51
CA ALA A 92 2.23 -33.34 9.56
C ALA A 92 1.44 -32.50 8.55
N ALA A 93 0.51 -33.13 7.85
CA ALA A 93 -0.27 -32.56 6.75
C ALA A 93 -1.07 -31.32 7.18
N GLU A 94 -0.78 -30.16 6.57
CA GLU A 94 -1.52 -28.92 6.77
C GLU A 94 -2.54 -28.73 5.64
N GLU A 95 -3.81 -28.78 6.01
CA GLU A 95 -4.99 -28.57 5.17
C GLU A 95 -4.96 -27.16 4.55
N LYS A 96 -5.04 -27.09 3.22
CA LYS A 96 -4.94 -25.84 2.45
C LYS A 96 -6.23 -25.02 2.56
N SER A 97 -6.37 -24.23 3.61
CA SER A 97 -7.37 -23.16 3.60
C SER A 97 -6.86 -22.01 2.72
N HIS A 98 -7.43 -21.90 1.52
CA HIS A 98 -7.30 -20.74 0.63
C HIS A 98 -8.00 -19.53 1.29
N THR A 99 -7.34 -18.88 2.24
CA THR A 99 -7.96 -17.81 3.04
C THR A 99 -6.96 -16.68 3.29
N ALA A 100 -7.43 -15.44 3.08
CA ALA A 100 -6.71 -14.17 3.12
C ALA A 100 -5.52 -14.11 4.10
N HIS A 101 -4.41 -13.51 3.65
CA HIS A 101 -3.24 -13.23 4.50
C HIS A 101 -3.65 -12.49 5.78
N LYS A 102 -3.59 -13.18 6.93
CA LYS A 102 -3.83 -12.53 8.22
C LYS A 102 -2.54 -11.81 8.61
N THR A 103 -2.67 -10.51 8.88
CA THR A 103 -1.58 -9.69 9.40
C THR A 103 -1.86 -9.43 10.87
N ARG A 104 -0.85 -9.55 11.73
CA ARG A 104 -0.98 -9.36 13.18
C ARG A 104 0.02 -8.32 13.66
N LYS A 105 -0.41 -7.42 14.54
CA LYS A 105 0.45 -6.52 15.31
C LYS A 105 0.78 -7.20 16.62
N ARG A 106 2.06 -7.43 16.88
CA ARG A 106 2.57 -7.84 18.20
C ARG A 106 3.22 -6.63 18.85
N LEU A 107 2.68 -6.21 19.98
CA LEU A 107 3.20 -5.14 20.81
C LEU A 107 3.75 -5.74 22.10
N LYS A 108 4.93 -5.31 22.54
CA LYS A 108 5.55 -5.77 23.79
C LYS A 108 5.81 -4.57 24.68
N CYS A 109 5.34 -4.65 25.92
CA CYS A 109 5.49 -3.60 26.91
C CYS A 109 6.95 -3.46 27.34
N GLY A 110 7.48 -2.24 27.32
CA GLY A 110 8.83 -1.93 27.78
C GLY A 110 9.03 -2.01 29.30
N MET A 111 7.95 -1.95 30.10
CA MET A 111 8.05 -2.03 31.56
C MET A 111 7.94 -3.46 32.11
N CYS A 112 6.91 -4.22 31.71
CA CYS A 112 6.65 -5.56 32.27
C CYS A 112 6.93 -6.72 31.28
N GLY A 113 7.23 -6.43 30.01
CA GLY A 113 7.48 -7.46 29.00
C GLY A 113 6.24 -8.19 28.47
N CYS A 114 5.04 -7.95 29.01
CA CYS A 114 3.79 -8.51 28.48
C CYS A 114 3.64 -8.19 26.98
N SER A 115 3.16 -9.17 26.22
CA SER A 115 2.91 -9.02 24.78
C SER A 115 1.43 -9.04 24.45
N THR A 116 0.96 -8.04 23.70
CA THR A 116 -0.40 -7.95 23.18
C THR A 116 -0.38 -8.22 21.67
N THR A 117 -1.25 -9.12 21.21
CA THR A 117 -1.40 -9.43 19.77
C THR A 117 -2.77 -8.97 19.27
N ILE A 118 -2.77 -8.24 18.15
CA ILE A 118 -3.97 -7.66 17.55
C ILE A 118 -4.04 -8.06 16.08
N ALA A 119 -5.16 -8.64 15.67
CA ALA A 119 -5.38 -9.05 14.29
C ALA A 119 -5.77 -7.82 13.46
N ILE A 120 -5.09 -7.59 12.34
CA ILE A 120 -5.46 -6.54 11.39
C ILE A 120 -6.24 -7.22 10.26
N PRO A 121 -7.47 -6.76 9.95
CA PRO A 121 -8.18 -7.25 8.78
C PRO A 121 -7.40 -6.91 7.50
N PRO A 122 -7.49 -7.75 6.45
CA PRO A 122 -6.83 -7.45 5.19
C PRO A 122 -7.36 -6.12 4.63
N PRO A 123 -6.48 -5.24 4.10
CA PRO A 123 -6.95 -4.01 3.47
C PRO A 123 -7.84 -4.34 2.28
N ALA A 124 -8.83 -3.48 2.04
CA ALA A 124 -9.70 -3.62 0.87
C ALA A 124 -8.87 -3.67 -0.43
N PRO A 125 -9.22 -4.51 -1.41
CA PRO A 125 -8.50 -4.59 -2.68
C PRO A 125 -8.46 -3.21 -3.36
N VAL A 126 -7.26 -2.67 -3.55
CA VAL A 126 -7.09 -1.40 -4.26
C VAL A 126 -7.22 -1.67 -5.76
N HIS A 127 -8.39 -1.39 -6.33
CA HIS A 127 -8.61 -1.49 -7.77
C HIS A 127 -8.00 -0.27 -8.48
N ARG A 128 -6.71 -0.35 -8.85
CA ARG A 128 -6.10 0.69 -9.69
C ARG A 128 -6.72 0.63 -11.08
N ARG A 129 -7.67 1.51 -11.37
CA ARG A 129 -8.09 1.77 -12.76
C ARG A 129 -6.88 2.31 -13.49
N ARG A 130 -6.28 1.51 -14.37
CA ARG A 130 -5.40 2.06 -15.41
C ARG A 130 -6.28 2.96 -16.27
N LEU A 131 -6.14 4.27 -16.10
CA LEU A 131 -6.64 5.22 -17.07
C LEU A 131 -5.94 4.87 -18.39
N LYS A 132 -6.71 4.37 -19.35
CA LYS A 132 -6.24 4.24 -20.72
C LYS A 132 -6.07 5.65 -21.23
N LEU A 133 -4.83 6.13 -21.29
CA LEU A 133 -4.52 7.42 -21.89
C LEU A 133 -4.95 7.33 -23.37
N PRO A 134 -5.83 8.23 -23.87
CA PRO A 134 -6.21 8.22 -25.27
C PRO A 134 -5.00 8.68 -26.10
N THR A 135 -4.23 7.73 -26.62
CA THR A 135 -3.26 7.99 -27.66
C THR A 135 -4.02 8.13 -28.97
N LYS A 136 -4.48 9.35 -29.27
CA LYS A 136 -4.74 9.86 -30.63
C LYS A 136 -4.99 11.37 -30.52
N ILE A 137 -3.98 12.14 -30.86
CA ILE A 137 -4.08 13.55 -31.23
C ILE A 137 -4.43 13.55 -32.73
N PRO A 138 -5.59 14.06 -33.18
CA PRO A 138 -5.77 14.44 -34.57
C PRO A 138 -5.20 15.85 -34.75
N GLN A 139 -4.18 15.98 -35.60
CA GLN A 139 -3.70 17.25 -36.10
C GLN A 139 -4.59 17.75 -37.26
N GLY A 140 -4.92 19.04 -37.23
CA GLY A 140 -5.39 19.86 -38.36
C GLY A 140 -6.91 19.91 -38.55
N ARG A 141 -7.57 21.04 -38.81
CA ARG A 141 -7.20 22.44 -39.09
C ARG A 141 -8.39 23.34 -38.69
N ALA A 142 -8.10 24.60 -38.39
CA ALA A 142 -9.10 25.63 -38.08
C ALA A 142 -9.93 26.05 -39.30
N SER A 143 -11.20 26.44 -39.08
CA SER A 143 -11.87 27.61 -39.69
C SER A 143 -13.31 27.77 -39.18
N GLN A 144 -13.53 28.80 -38.36
CA GLN A 144 -14.64 29.77 -38.30
C GLN A 144 -16.12 29.34 -38.49
N SER A 145 -16.86 29.50 -37.37
CA SER A 145 -18.19 30.12 -37.15
C SER A 145 -19.34 30.05 -38.18
N SER A 146 -20.50 29.68 -37.61
CA SER A 146 -21.82 30.36 -37.67
C SER A 146 -22.91 29.80 -38.59
N ILE A 147 -23.81 28.99 -38.02
CA ILE A 147 -25.26 29.18 -37.72
C ILE A 147 -26.25 28.91 -38.88
N TYR A 148 -27.27 28.13 -38.51
CA TYR A 148 -28.69 28.10 -38.92
C TYR A 148 -29.15 26.83 -39.65
N ALA A 149 -30.11 26.18 -39.00
CA ALA A 149 -30.80 24.96 -39.37
C ALA A 149 -31.89 25.22 -40.41
N SER A 150 -32.14 24.25 -41.28
CA SER A 150 -33.43 23.52 -41.39
C SER A 150 -33.41 22.55 -42.58
N THR A 151 -33.95 21.34 -42.34
CA THR A 151 -34.73 20.41 -43.20
C THR A 151 -34.68 20.62 -44.73
N SER A 152 -34.55 19.61 -45.62
CA SER A 152 -35.15 18.27 -45.68
C SER A 152 -34.72 17.56 -47.00
N ALA A 153 -34.79 16.22 -47.02
CA ALA A 153 -34.89 15.31 -48.20
C ALA A 153 -33.66 15.22 -49.15
N SER A 154 -33.28 14.13 -49.81
CA SER A 154 -33.67 12.72 -49.93
C SER A 154 -32.73 12.04 -50.97
N HIS A 155 -32.59 10.70 -50.90
CA HIS A 155 -32.06 9.74 -51.92
C HIS A 155 -30.58 9.86 -52.37
N ASP A 156 -29.69 8.85 -52.28
CA ASP A 156 -29.59 7.44 -52.76
C ASP A 156 -28.84 7.30 -54.11
N GLU A 157 -28.03 6.22 -54.18
CA GLU A 157 -27.31 5.62 -55.34
C GLU A 157 -26.05 6.37 -55.88
N HIS A 158 -24.98 5.78 -56.47
CA HIS A 158 -24.37 4.44 -56.60
C HIS A 158 -23.10 4.61 -57.54
N ILE A 159 -22.13 3.68 -57.51
CA ILE A 159 -21.13 3.28 -58.56
C ILE A 159 -19.64 3.77 -58.56
N SER A 160 -18.75 2.75 -58.39
CA SER A 160 -17.40 2.41 -58.98
C SER A 160 -16.19 3.37 -58.93
N SER A 161 -14.91 2.96 -58.94
CA SER A 161 -14.17 1.67 -59.01
C SER A 161 -12.66 1.95 -58.81
N ALA A 162 -11.87 0.90 -58.52
CA ALA A 162 -10.44 0.67 -58.79
C ALA A 162 -9.42 0.60 -57.61
N GLU A 163 -8.69 -0.53 -57.63
CA GLU A 163 -7.66 -1.14 -56.76
C GLU A 163 -6.22 -0.60 -57.06
N PRO A 164 -5.08 -1.16 -56.56
CA PRO A 164 -4.68 -1.71 -55.24
C PRO A 164 -3.37 -1.06 -54.69
N THR A 165 -3.04 -1.20 -53.40
CA THR A 165 -1.65 -1.49 -52.92
C THR A 165 -1.59 -1.79 -51.41
N LYS A 166 -0.79 -2.78 -51.04
CA LYS A 166 -0.73 -3.49 -49.75
C LYS A 166 -0.01 -2.70 -48.64
N PRO A 167 -0.46 -2.73 -47.36
CA PRO A 167 0.40 -2.38 -46.24
C PRO A 167 1.10 -3.61 -45.64
N ALA A 168 2.42 -3.51 -45.52
CA ALA A 168 3.29 -4.48 -44.85
C ALA A 168 2.87 -4.69 -43.38
N THR A 169 2.88 -5.95 -42.96
CA THR A 169 2.38 -6.40 -41.66
C THR A 169 3.27 -5.92 -40.49
N ALA A 170 2.61 -5.45 -39.43
CA ALA A 170 3.18 -4.92 -38.19
C ALA A 170 3.90 -5.96 -37.29
N ASN A 171 4.38 -7.07 -37.86
CA ASN A 171 4.93 -8.21 -37.11
C ASN A 171 6.46 -8.24 -37.04
N ALA A 172 7.16 -7.24 -37.59
CA ALA A 172 8.62 -7.17 -37.52
C ALA A 172 9.17 -6.64 -36.16
N SER A 173 8.35 -5.97 -35.34
CA SER A 173 8.80 -5.34 -34.07
C SER A 173 8.73 -6.28 -32.84
N SER A 174 7.96 -7.37 -32.92
CA SER A 174 7.74 -8.29 -31.79
C SER A 174 8.90 -9.26 -31.59
N LYS A 175 9.47 -9.81 -32.67
CA LYS A 175 10.63 -10.72 -32.62
C LYS A 175 11.94 -10.02 -32.21
N LYS A 176 12.12 -8.73 -32.51
CA LYS A 176 13.32 -7.97 -32.13
C LYS A 176 13.37 -7.66 -30.63
N ARG A 177 12.22 -7.44 -29.99
CA ARG A 177 12.12 -7.08 -28.56
C ARG A 177 12.27 -8.26 -27.59
N ALA A 178 11.95 -9.48 -28.03
CA ALA A 178 12.15 -10.69 -27.24
C ALA A 178 13.63 -11.09 -27.13
N LYS A 179 14.44 -10.75 -28.15
CA LYS A 179 15.87 -11.08 -28.19
C LYS A 179 16.72 -10.15 -27.31
N THR A 180 16.36 -8.87 -27.21
CA THR A 180 17.02 -7.90 -26.31
C THR A 180 16.77 -8.17 -24.82
N ARG A 181 15.64 -8.80 -24.46
CA ARG A 181 15.38 -9.21 -23.07
C ARG A 181 16.26 -10.37 -22.58
N LYS A 182 16.86 -11.17 -23.48
CA LYS A 182 17.73 -12.31 -23.12
C LYS A 182 19.22 -11.97 -23.06
N GLN A 183 19.64 -10.80 -23.52
CA GLN A 183 21.06 -10.43 -23.58
C GLN A 183 21.55 -9.51 -22.46
N GLY A 184 20.71 -9.28 -21.44
CA GLY A 184 21.10 -8.62 -20.20
C GLY A 184 21.67 -7.20 -20.38
N LEU A 185 22.42 -6.74 -19.38
CA LEU A 185 22.99 -5.39 -19.28
C LEU A 185 23.84 -4.99 -20.50
N GLN A 186 24.50 -5.96 -21.14
CA GLN A 186 25.42 -5.72 -22.26
C GLN A 186 24.69 -5.24 -23.52
N ALA A 187 23.49 -5.75 -23.78
CA ALA A 187 22.66 -5.28 -24.89
C ALA A 187 22.09 -3.87 -24.64
N LEU A 188 21.84 -3.51 -23.38
CA LEU A 188 21.43 -2.16 -23.01
C LEU A 188 22.56 -1.15 -23.23
N LEU A 189 23.81 -1.54 -22.91
CA LEU A 189 24.99 -0.69 -23.15
C LEU A 189 25.25 -0.46 -24.64
N GLN A 190 25.15 -1.51 -25.48
CA GLN A 190 25.28 -1.37 -26.93
C GLN A 190 24.16 -0.50 -27.52
N GLN A 191 22.92 -0.62 -27.01
CA GLN A 191 21.82 0.22 -27.45
C GLN A 191 22.03 1.69 -27.04
N SER A 192 22.52 1.97 -25.84
CA SER A 192 22.87 3.35 -25.43
C SER A 192 24.03 3.93 -26.24
N GLN A 193 25.02 3.12 -26.63
CA GLN A 193 26.12 3.56 -27.49
C GLN A 193 25.62 3.88 -28.91
N SER A 194 24.71 3.07 -29.47
CA SER A 194 24.10 3.34 -30.77
C SER A 194 23.10 4.52 -30.78
N ALA A 195 22.63 4.97 -29.61
CA ALA A 195 21.76 6.14 -29.46
C ALA A 195 22.55 7.47 -29.40
N SER A 196 23.88 7.44 -29.34
CA SER A 196 24.70 8.65 -29.28
C SER A 196 24.89 9.36 -30.64
N SER A 197 24.34 8.82 -31.74
CA SER A 197 24.53 9.38 -33.09
C SER A 197 23.25 9.89 -33.77
N LYS A 198 22.12 10.03 -33.05
CA LYS A 198 20.92 10.68 -33.62
C LYS A 198 20.09 11.38 -32.54
N PRO A 199 19.92 12.72 -32.59
CA PRO A 199 19.14 13.44 -31.60
C PRO A 199 17.66 13.37 -31.99
N GLN A 200 16.90 12.45 -31.39
CA GLN A 200 15.45 12.59 -31.31
C GLN A 200 14.94 12.24 -29.92
N GLY A 201 14.73 13.30 -29.14
CA GLY A 201 13.67 13.43 -28.14
C GLY A 201 13.66 12.41 -27.01
N GLY A 202 14.40 12.68 -25.93
CA GLY A 202 14.22 11.99 -24.65
C GLY A 202 15.21 12.45 -23.59
N LEU A 203 14.76 13.35 -22.70
CA LEU A 203 15.33 13.74 -21.40
C LEU A 203 16.87 13.64 -21.29
N GLY A 204 17.55 14.70 -21.73
CA GLY A 204 19.01 14.85 -21.69
C GLY A 204 19.58 15.07 -20.28
N LEU A 205 19.35 14.13 -19.37
CA LEU A 205 20.05 14.07 -18.09
C LEU A 205 21.10 12.97 -18.18
N SER A 206 22.35 13.38 -18.37
CA SER A 206 23.49 12.45 -18.38
C SER A 206 23.93 12.19 -16.94
N LEU A 207 24.51 11.02 -16.67
CA LEU A 207 25.07 10.71 -15.33
C LEU A 207 26.15 11.72 -14.90
N SER A 208 26.77 12.43 -15.84
CA SER A 208 27.72 13.52 -15.60
C SER A 208 27.10 14.77 -14.97
N ASP A 209 25.79 15.00 -15.10
CA ASP A 209 25.13 16.18 -14.51
C ASP A 209 24.97 16.08 -12.99
N PHE A 210 24.96 14.87 -12.44
CA PHE A 210 24.86 14.62 -11.00
C PHE A 210 26.22 14.59 -10.28
N LEU A 211 27.32 14.64 -11.02
CA LEU A 211 28.68 14.54 -10.48
C LEU A 211 29.38 15.91 -10.37
N LYS A 212 28.72 17.01 -10.74
CA LYS A 212 29.21 18.36 -10.48
C LYS A 212 28.60 18.87 -9.18
N LYS A 213 29.50 19.19 -8.24
CA LYS A 213 29.25 19.65 -6.87
C LYS A 213 28.91 21.13 -6.85
#